data_AF-A0A1Y2HU61-F1
#
_entry.id   AF-A0A1Y2HU61-F1
#
_cell.length_a   1.000
_cell.length_b   1.000
_cell.length_c   1.000
_cell.angle_alpha   90.00
_cell.angle_beta   90.00
_cell.angle_gamma   90.00
#
_symmetry.space_group_name_H-M   'P 1'
#
loop_
_entity.id
_entity.type
_entity.pdbx_description
1 polymer ?
#
loop_
_entity_poly.entity_id
_entity_poly.type
_entity_poly.pdbx_seq_one_letter_code
_entity_poly.pdbx_strand_id
1 'polypeptide(L)'
;MCMPSRPRHLLATPESAHDAATTRLAQYKRAAVAAKRLNDKQAALDFLRCAKQCEAILEHCEFAREGVLDWADARDSLPALPPPPPPHILAQLNAVATQAAPSASGPTLPSPQASSTNRPSSLPAILDALRSQIASCTAASAFYYARNDKTRALQFHRYKKTFSTDVAALEAMSPGDPLPAIDTLDVTYQRELSFPHLSMEEYEVLIERANGLSLTKSGLAPGSSVPVVVIWEVGYPEATGKGETTVVNTASADTDINQSFRIGIGDRKNKALQRHLERRKASLEVLYQSGGLFGSGLFSSRVSLGKAQLKLDALLTKSEIHEVVKLVDANRRPMGGSLEIRIRMRQPLLRADVAELNERWITLRRSDAGVPVVSPTTATNPSTGLQHPPSRSRSPSPSPKRQQATPIPTAPDAPPSPAVPTPATPAIKPAAASAVASPAPPQASAPSAAPAAAIADVSTAPASTDDLQSSLDYFESPDSLQSCLVLEHELQLLAGASGEAIEDRRSALQLKLQLLQLNVEMGTLTMEAYKAQLERGIADAKKHAVALKRGSKLAEAKRVLGWINLMKQEVGEIEGMLAGAAQEGEGE
;
A
#
# COMPACT_ATOMS: atom_id res chain seq x y z
N MET A 1 -59.58 55.04 -23.73
CA MET A 1 -60.60 54.89 -22.66
C MET A 1 -61.38 53.62 -22.97
N CYS A 2 -61.66 52.70 -22.04
CA CYS A 2 -61.39 52.65 -20.60
C CYS A 2 -60.65 51.36 -20.20
N MET A 3 -60.04 51.35 -19.00
CA MET A 3 -59.61 50.11 -18.35
C MET A 3 -60.85 49.30 -17.88
N PRO A 4 -60.93 47.97 -18.12
CA PRO A 4 -61.90 47.13 -17.43
C PRO A 4 -61.49 47.00 -15.94
N SER A 5 -62.44 47.26 -15.03
CA SER A 5 -62.19 47.40 -13.60
C SER A 5 -61.65 46.12 -12.93
N ARG A 6 -60.65 46.25 -12.05
CA ARG A 6 -60.19 45.16 -11.16
C ARG A 6 -61.38 44.62 -10.32
N PRO A 7 -61.66 43.30 -10.30
CA PRO A 7 -62.65 42.71 -9.39
C PRO A 7 -62.11 42.68 -7.95
N ARG A 8 -62.11 43.84 -7.28
CA ARG A 8 -61.51 44.05 -5.95
C ARG A 8 -62.06 43.15 -4.83
N HIS A 9 -63.21 42.51 -5.01
CA HIS A 9 -63.82 41.64 -3.99
C HIS A 9 -63.10 40.31 -3.75
N LEU A 10 -62.44 39.72 -4.75
CA LEU A 10 -61.82 38.39 -4.62
C LEU A 10 -60.50 38.39 -3.82
N LEU A 11 -59.96 39.57 -3.50
CA LEU A 11 -58.73 39.78 -2.73
C LEU A 11 -59.02 40.53 -1.41
N ALA A 12 -60.24 40.44 -0.90
CA ALA A 12 -60.63 41.15 0.33
C ALA A 12 -59.89 40.61 1.57
N THR A 13 -59.85 39.28 1.73
CA THR A 13 -59.18 38.56 2.82
C THR A 13 -58.08 37.64 2.27
N PRO A 14 -57.03 37.31 3.06
CA PRO A 14 -55.94 36.44 2.61
C PRO A 14 -56.42 35.04 2.23
N GLU A 15 -57.41 34.50 2.95
CA GLU A 15 -57.99 33.18 2.70
C GLU A 15 -58.77 33.13 1.37
N SER A 16 -59.58 34.16 1.07
CA SER A 16 -60.27 34.28 -0.23
C SER A 16 -59.28 34.46 -1.38
N ALA A 17 -58.18 35.17 -1.17
CA ALA A 17 -57.14 35.34 -2.17
C ALA A 17 -56.39 34.02 -2.45
N HIS A 18 -56.09 33.26 -1.39
CA HIS A 18 -55.40 31.98 -1.45
C HIS A 18 -56.19 30.90 -2.20
N ASP A 19 -57.48 30.71 -1.90
CA ASP A 19 -58.30 29.71 -2.60
C ASP A 19 -58.52 30.07 -4.09
N ALA A 20 -58.77 31.36 -4.38
CA ALA A 20 -58.89 31.85 -5.75
C ALA A 20 -57.59 31.63 -6.56
N ALA A 21 -56.42 31.89 -5.96
CA ALA A 21 -55.13 31.63 -6.59
C ALA A 21 -54.85 30.13 -6.78
N THR A 22 -55.17 29.29 -5.80
CA THR A 22 -55.01 27.82 -5.86
C THR A 22 -55.82 27.21 -7.00
N THR A 23 -57.11 27.57 -7.08
CA THR A 23 -58.01 27.12 -8.14
C THR A 23 -57.51 27.56 -9.53
N ARG A 24 -57.01 28.80 -9.66
CA ARG A 24 -56.49 29.34 -10.92
C ARG A 24 -55.18 28.66 -11.35
N LEU A 25 -54.30 28.36 -10.38
CA LEU A 25 -53.03 27.67 -10.59
C LEU A 25 -53.23 26.27 -11.19
N ALA A 26 -54.17 25.49 -10.65
CA ALA A 26 -54.49 24.15 -11.15
C ALA A 26 -55.00 24.19 -12.60
N GLN A 27 -55.87 25.15 -12.93
CA GLN A 27 -56.40 25.34 -14.29
C GLN A 27 -55.28 25.68 -15.30
N TYR A 28 -54.41 26.64 -14.97
CA TYR A 28 -53.32 27.06 -15.85
C TYR A 28 -52.24 25.99 -16.04
N LYS A 29 -51.86 25.25 -14.99
CA LYS A 29 -50.94 24.10 -15.12
C LYS A 29 -51.50 23.02 -16.07
N ARG A 30 -52.80 22.75 -16.01
CA ARG A 30 -53.46 21.76 -16.89
C ARG A 30 -53.57 22.25 -18.34
N ALA A 31 -53.89 23.53 -18.55
CA ALA A 31 -53.90 24.15 -19.88
C ALA A 31 -52.50 24.22 -20.53
N ALA A 32 -51.45 24.48 -19.75
CA ALA A 32 -50.07 24.47 -20.24
C ALA A 32 -49.63 23.09 -20.77
N VAL A 33 -50.02 22.01 -20.07
CA VAL A 33 -49.74 20.63 -20.52
C VAL A 33 -50.54 20.30 -21.79
N ALA A 34 -51.77 20.78 -21.92
CA ALA A 34 -52.57 20.62 -23.14
C ALA A 34 -51.91 21.32 -24.35
N ALA A 35 -51.60 22.61 -24.23
CA ALA A 35 -50.91 23.37 -25.28
C ALA A 35 -49.57 22.73 -25.67
N LYS A 36 -48.79 22.24 -24.70
CA LYS A 36 -47.52 21.53 -24.97
C LYS A 36 -47.72 20.22 -25.73
N ARG A 37 -48.80 19.46 -25.49
CA ARG A 37 -49.14 18.25 -26.29
C ARG A 37 -49.54 18.59 -27.72
N LEU A 38 -50.22 19.71 -27.91
CA LEU A 38 -50.57 20.28 -29.22
C LEU A 38 -49.38 20.95 -29.92
N ASN A 39 -48.19 20.91 -29.31
CA ASN A 39 -46.96 21.57 -29.76
C ASN A 39 -47.04 23.11 -29.85
N ASP A 40 -48.11 23.73 -29.35
CA ASP A 40 -48.21 25.18 -29.13
C ASP A 40 -47.38 25.56 -27.89
N LYS A 41 -46.10 25.83 -28.16
CA LYS A 41 -45.12 26.19 -27.14
C LYS A 41 -45.33 27.59 -26.59
N GLN A 42 -45.97 28.52 -27.31
CA GLN A 42 -46.19 29.88 -26.79
C GLN A 42 -47.37 29.91 -25.82
N ALA A 43 -48.53 29.35 -26.19
CA ALA A 43 -49.64 29.21 -25.25
C ALA A 43 -49.23 28.41 -24.00
N ALA A 44 -48.43 27.35 -24.15
CA ALA A 44 -47.90 26.59 -23.02
C ALA A 44 -47.03 27.43 -22.08
N LEU A 45 -46.16 28.30 -22.61
CA LEU A 45 -45.29 29.18 -21.81
C LEU A 45 -46.06 30.33 -21.16
N ASP A 46 -47.06 30.89 -21.84
CA ASP A 46 -47.88 31.97 -21.29
C ASP A 46 -48.79 31.45 -20.16
N PHE A 47 -49.37 30.25 -20.29
CA PHE A 47 -50.08 29.59 -19.19
C PHE A 47 -49.15 29.24 -18.02
N LEU A 48 -47.89 28.88 -18.26
CA LEU A 48 -46.90 28.72 -17.18
C LEU A 48 -46.51 30.06 -16.53
N ARG A 49 -46.55 31.18 -17.25
CA ARG A 49 -46.34 32.52 -16.68
C ARG A 49 -47.49 32.91 -15.77
N CYS A 50 -48.74 32.70 -16.19
CA CYS A 50 -49.92 32.89 -15.34
C CYS A 50 -49.93 31.97 -14.12
N ALA A 51 -49.51 30.70 -14.27
CA ALA A 51 -49.34 29.78 -13.15
C ALA A 51 -48.35 30.33 -12.10
N LYS A 52 -47.17 30.78 -12.52
CA LYS A 52 -46.18 31.36 -11.60
C LYS A 52 -46.65 32.64 -10.91
N GLN A 53 -47.50 33.44 -11.55
CA GLN A 53 -48.12 34.60 -10.91
C GLN A 53 -49.09 34.17 -9.80
N CYS A 54 -49.86 33.09 -9.98
CA CYS A 54 -50.67 32.52 -8.91
C CYS A 54 -49.81 31.94 -7.78
N GLU A 55 -48.68 31.28 -8.08
CA GLU A 55 -47.75 30.75 -7.06
C GLU A 55 -47.18 31.85 -6.17
N ALA A 56 -46.75 32.98 -6.76
CA ALA A 56 -46.28 34.14 -5.99
C ALA A 56 -47.39 34.76 -5.12
N ILE A 57 -48.66 34.75 -5.58
CA ILE A 57 -49.80 35.21 -4.77
C ILE A 57 -50.01 34.30 -3.55
N LEU A 58 -49.89 32.98 -3.71
CA LEU A 58 -50.01 32.01 -2.61
C LEU A 58 -48.93 32.24 -1.55
N GLU A 59 -47.66 32.33 -1.96
CA GLU A 59 -46.50 32.54 -1.08
C GLU A 59 -46.67 33.78 -0.16
N HIS A 60 -47.18 34.90 -0.70
CA HIS A 60 -47.44 36.10 0.10
C HIS A 60 -48.69 35.96 0.99
N CYS A 61 -49.72 35.23 0.58
CA CYS A 61 -50.86 34.91 1.44
C CYS A 61 -50.44 33.99 2.61
N GLU A 62 -49.49 33.09 2.41
CA GLU A 62 -48.94 32.22 3.46
C GLU A 62 -48.11 33.03 4.46
N PHE A 63 -47.16 33.85 4.01
CA PHE A 63 -46.40 34.75 4.91
C PHE A 63 -47.28 35.74 5.69
N ALA A 64 -48.37 36.24 5.09
CA ALA A 64 -49.34 37.08 5.79
C ALA A 64 -50.14 36.31 6.84
N ARG A 65 -50.53 35.05 6.56
CA ARG A 65 -51.21 34.17 7.52
C ARG A 65 -50.30 33.75 8.69
N GLU A 66 -49.00 33.66 8.44
CA GLU A 66 -47.97 33.40 9.48
C GLU A 66 -47.58 34.65 10.29
N GLY A 67 -48.18 35.81 9.99
CA GLY A 67 -47.90 37.07 10.70
C GLY A 67 -46.55 37.71 10.39
N VAL A 68 -45.88 37.25 9.32
CA VAL A 68 -44.57 37.76 8.86
C VAL A 68 -44.72 39.07 8.08
N LEU A 69 -45.90 39.31 7.50
CA LEU A 69 -46.26 40.49 6.71
C LEU A 69 -47.69 40.93 7.05
N ASP A 70 -47.96 42.25 7.10
CA ASP A 70 -49.34 42.74 7.19
C ASP A 70 -50.06 42.53 5.85
N TRP A 71 -51.28 41.98 5.90
CA TRP A 71 -52.12 41.76 4.73
C TRP A 71 -52.46 43.05 3.98
N ALA A 72 -52.53 44.20 4.68
CA ALA A 72 -52.80 45.49 4.03
C ALA A 72 -51.70 45.86 3.01
N ASP A 73 -50.43 45.80 3.43
CA ASP A 73 -49.27 46.13 2.60
C ASP A 73 -48.95 45.03 1.58
N ALA A 74 -49.15 43.76 1.96
CA ALA A 74 -49.02 42.63 1.03
C ALA A 74 -50.03 42.73 -0.12
N ARG A 75 -51.30 43.06 0.16
CA ARG A 75 -52.36 43.11 -0.87
C ARG A 75 -52.11 44.18 -1.94
N ASP A 76 -51.56 45.33 -1.57
CA ASP A 76 -51.31 46.42 -2.53
C ASP A 76 -49.97 46.26 -3.29
N SER A 77 -49.06 45.42 -2.80
CA SER A 77 -47.83 45.00 -3.51
C SER A 77 -47.99 43.74 -4.38
N LEU A 78 -49.05 42.95 -4.18
CA LEU A 78 -49.34 41.72 -4.94
C LEU A 78 -49.66 41.98 -6.45
N PRO A 79 -49.17 41.12 -7.37
CA PRO A 79 -49.58 41.14 -8.77
C PRO A 79 -51.07 40.78 -8.92
N ALA A 80 -51.72 41.33 -9.94
CA ALA A 80 -53.14 41.08 -10.19
C ALA A 80 -53.38 39.62 -10.60
N LEU A 81 -54.32 38.95 -9.92
CA LEU A 81 -54.72 37.57 -10.22
C LEU A 81 -55.17 37.45 -11.71
N PRO A 82 -54.56 36.56 -12.52
CA PRO A 82 -54.87 36.46 -13.95
C PRO A 82 -56.32 36.00 -14.21
N PRO A 83 -56.87 36.22 -15.42
CA PRO A 83 -58.17 35.69 -15.83
C PRO A 83 -58.21 34.14 -15.81
N PRO A 84 -59.37 33.48 -15.99
CA PRO A 84 -59.39 32.03 -16.20
C PRO A 84 -58.91 31.68 -17.63
N PRO A 85 -58.25 30.51 -17.85
CA PRO A 85 -57.85 30.09 -19.18
C PRO A 85 -59.07 29.81 -20.10
N PRO A 86 -58.98 30.08 -21.42
CA PRO A 86 -60.08 29.83 -22.36
C PRO A 86 -60.49 28.34 -22.41
N PRO A 87 -61.80 28.03 -22.41
CA PRO A 87 -62.28 26.65 -22.20
C PRO A 87 -61.91 25.67 -23.32
N HIS A 88 -61.69 26.15 -24.54
CA HIS A 88 -61.46 25.29 -25.71
C HIS A 88 -60.19 24.43 -25.59
N ILE A 89 -59.16 24.91 -24.89
CA ILE A 89 -57.85 24.25 -24.78
C ILE A 89 -57.89 23.04 -23.81
N LEU A 90 -58.85 23.00 -22.88
CA LEU A 90 -59.02 21.87 -21.97
C LEU A 90 -59.59 20.61 -22.65
N ALA A 91 -60.21 20.76 -23.84
CA ALA A 91 -60.87 19.66 -24.55
C ALA A 91 -59.90 18.77 -25.37
N GLN A 92 -58.75 19.28 -25.79
CA GLN A 92 -57.89 18.63 -26.80
C GLN A 92 -56.82 17.67 -26.22
N LEU A 93 -57.02 17.16 -24.99
CA LEU A 93 -55.98 16.45 -24.22
C LEU A 93 -55.72 14.97 -24.57
N ASN A 94 -56.52 14.37 -25.46
CA ASN A 94 -56.72 12.91 -25.54
C ASN A 94 -55.95 12.13 -26.64
N ALA A 95 -54.97 12.70 -27.35
CA ALA A 95 -54.37 12.03 -28.52
C ALA A 95 -52.84 12.13 -28.68
N VAL A 96 -52.27 11.07 -29.30
CA VAL A 96 -50.93 10.92 -29.95
C VAL A 96 -49.67 10.71 -29.07
N ALA A 97 -48.83 9.76 -29.53
CA ALA A 97 -47.43 9.45 -29.17
C ALA A 97 -46.73 8.74 -30.39
N THR A 98 -45.42 8.42 -30.34
CA THR A 98 -44.67 7.31 -31.07
C THR A 98 -43.37 7.67 -31.88
N GLN A 99 -42.18 7.10 -31.51
CA GLN A 99 -40.93 6.73 -32.28
C GLN A 99 -39.99 7.80 -32.97
N ALA A 100 -38.68 7.60 -33.34
CA ALA A 100 -37.53 6.67 -32.99
C ALA A 100 -36.11 7.09 -33.60
N ALA A 101 -34.98 6.38 -33.28
CA ALA A 101 -33.52 6.57 -33.68
C ALA A 101 -32.69 5.21 -33.64
N PRO A 102 -31.31 5.00 -33.60
CA PRO A 102 -30.03 5.82 -33.63
C PRO A 102 -28.77 5.22 -34.42
N SER A 103 -27.51 5.76 -34.32
CA SER A 103 -26.14 5.20 -34.72
C SER A 103 -24.97 6.24 -34.50
N ALA A 104 -23.61 6.10 -34.71
CA ALA A 104 -22.47 5.11 -34.67
C ALA A 104 -21.14 5.82 -35.21
N SER A 105 -19.86 5.36 -35.34
CA SER A 105 -18.75 4.65 -34.59
C SER A 105 -17.43 4.69 -35.47
N GLY A 106 -16.11 4.46 -35.16
CA GLY A 106 -15.20 4.26 -33.97
C GLY A 106 -13.74 3.71 -34.35
N PRO A 107 -12.55 4.23 -33.89
CA PRO A 107 -11.17 3.83 -34.37
C PRO A 107 -10.09 3.32 -33.32
N THR A 108 -8.80 3.19 -33.71
CA THR A 108 -7.67 2.39 -33.11
C THR A 108 -6.55 3.16 -32.31
N LEU A 109 -5.51 2.46 -31.77
CA LEU A 109 -4.45 2.88 -30.80
C LEU A 109 -2.98 2.72 -31.32
N PRO A 110 -1.98 3.53 -30.90
CA PRO A 110 -1.01 3.12 -29.83
C PRO A 110 -0.41 4.28 -28.96
N SER A 111 0.74 4.06 -28.29
CA SER A 111 1.33 4.81 -27.14
C SER A 111 2.73 5.43 -27.45
N PRO A 112 3.46 6.11 -26.53
CA PRO A 112 3.14 7.31 -25.73
C PRO A 112 4.11 8.49 -25.99
N GLN A 113 3.61 9.73 -26.01
CA GLN A 113 4.42 10.95 -25.81
C GLN A 113 3.66 12.01 -25.00
N ALA A 114 4.38 12.99 -24.45
CA ALA A 114 3.81 14.01 -23.58
C ALA A 114 2.89 15.00 -24.34
N SER A 115 1.96 15.61 -23.58
CA SER A 115 1.07 16.70 -24.02
C SER A 115 0.13 16.41 -25.20
N SER A 116 -0.90 15.59 -24.98
CA SER A 116 -2.25 16.01 -25.39
C SER A 116 -3.37 15.49 -24.49
N THR A 117 -4.17 16.44 -23.99
CA THR A 117 -5.64 16.38 -23.90
C THR A 117 -6.32 15.01 -23.68
N ASN A 118 -6.23 14.46 -22.46
CA ASN A 118 -7.23 13.51 -21.95
C ASN A 118 -8.56 14.24 -21.63
N ARG A 119 -9.18 14.90 -22.63
CA ARG A 119 -10.58 15.33 -22.56
C ARG A 119 -11.41 14.08 -22.80
N PRO A 120 -12.28 13.64 -21.86
CA PRO A 120 -13.08 12.44 -22.07
C PRO A 120 -13.96 12.61 -23.30
N SER A 121 -13.77 11.73 -24.28
CA SER A 121 -14.38 11.81 -25.63
C SER A 121 -15.62 10.92 -25.79
N SER A 122 -15.94 10.11 -24.78
CA SER A 122 -17.10 9.21 -24.74
C SER A 122 -17.98 9.54 -23.53
N LEU A 123 -19.30 9.38 -23.69
CA LEU A 123 -20.28 9.69 -22.63
C LEU A 123 -19.98 9.01 -21.27
N PRO A 124 -19.56 7.72 -21.20
CA PRO A 124 -19.16 7.10 -19.93
C PRO A 124 -17.96 7.80 -19.28
N ALA A 125 -16.92 8.14 -20.05
CA ALA A 125 -15.73 8.81 -19.50
C ALA A 125 -16.04 10.24 -19.03
N ILE A 126 -17.02 10.92 -19.64
CA ILE A 126 -17.50 12.23 -19.19
C ILE A 126 -18.27 12.09 -17.86
N LEU A 127 -19.17 11.10 -17.78
CA LEU A 127 -19.91 10.78 -16.55
C LEU A 127 -18.98 10.45 -15.39
N ASP A 128 -17.99 9.59 -15.60
CA ASP A 128 -17.09 9.15 -14.54
C ASP A 128 -16.12 10.26 -14.09
N ALA A 129 -15.68 11.13 -15.02
CA ALA A 129 -14.95 12.34 -14.67
C ALA A 129 -15.80 13.31 -13.82
N LEU A 130 -17.07 13.54 -14.17
CA LEU A 130 -17.99 14.37 -13.37
C LEU A 130 -18.34 13.73 -12.02
N ARG A 131 -18.55 12.41 -11.95
CA ARG A 131 -18.77 11.66 -10.70
C ARG A 131 -17.57 11.77 -9.75
N SER A 132 -16.35 11.65 -10.30
CA SER A 132 -15.10 11.91 -9.56
C SER A 132 -15.06 13.36 -9.04
N GLN A 133 -15.42 14.34 -9.86
CA GLN A 133 -15.45 15.76 -9.48
C GLN A 133 -16.55 16.08 -8.45
N ILE A 134 -17.70 15.38 -8.45
CA ILE A 134 -18.72 15.44 -7.40
C ILE A 134 -18.18 14.90 -6.06
N ALA A 135 -17.42 13.80 -6.09
CA ALA A 135 -16.74 13.28 -4.91
C ALA A 135 -15.67 14.28 -4.40
N SER A 136 -14.86 14.83 -5.30
CA SER A 136 -13.88 15.88 -4.98
C SER A 136 -14.51 17.12 -4.34
N CYS A 137 -15.58 17.66 -4.93
CA CYS A 137 -16.34 18.77 -4.37
C CYS A 137 -16.92 18.44 -2.98
N THR A 138 -17.36 17.20 -2.76
CA THR A 138 -17.93 16.76 -1.47
C THR A 138 -16.87 16.71 -0.38
N ALA A 139 -15.69 16.17 -0.68
CA ALA A 139 -14.55 16.16 0.26
C ALA A 139 -14.04 17.58 0.56
N ALA A 140 -13.88 18.41 -0.47
CA ALA A 140 -13.40 19.79 -0.34
C ALA A 140 -14.37 20.67 0.47
N SER A 141 -15.68 20.59 0.22
CA SER A 141 -16.65 21.39 0.97
C SER A 141 -16.71 21.00 2.44
N ALA A 142 -16.63 19.70 2.76
CA ALA A 142 -16.55 19.22 4.15
C ALA A 142 -15.28 19.71 4.86
N PHE A 143 -14.12 19.62 4.20
CA PHE A 143 -12.82 20.11 4.70
C PHE A 143 -12.86 21.61 5.03
N TYR A 144 -13.34 22.46 4.10
CA TYR A 144 -13.40 23.91 4.33
C TYR A 144 -14.45 24.27 5.39
N TYR A 145 -15.57 23.55 5.46
CA TYR A 145 -16.60 23.76 6.50
C TYR A 145 -16.07 23.44 7.90
N ALA A 146 -15.38 22.31 8.07
CA ALA A 146 -14.74 21.93 9.34
C ALA A 146 -13.69 22.95 9.82
N ARG A 147 -13.06 23.67 8.87
CA ARG A 147 -12.09 24.75 9.12
C ARG A 147 -12.73 26.15 9.18
N ASN A 148 -14.06 26.23 9.22
CA ASN A 148 -14.87 27.45 9.30
C ASN A 148 -14.74 28.41 8.08
N ASP A 149 -14.13 27.97 6.96
CA ASP A 149 -14.14 28.70 5.69
C ASP A 149 -15.45 28.42 4.94
N LYS A 150 -16.52 29.08 5.42
CA LYS A 150 -17.87 28.96 4.87
C LYS A 150 -17.96 29.40 3.40
N THR A 151 -17.09 30.32 2.97
CA THR A 151 -17.07 30.84 1.60
C THR A 151 -16.60 29.78 0.61
N ARG A 152 -15.45 29.14 0.86
CA ARG A 152 -14.97 28.04 0.02
C ARG A 152 -15.85 26.81 0.15
N ALA A 153 -16.35 26.49 1.34
CA ALA A 153 -17.31 25.40 1.52
C ALA A 153 -18.56 25.57 0.63
N LEU A 154 -19.13 26.78 0.58
CA LEU A 154 -20.27 27.10 -0.27
C LEU A 154 -19.92 27.07 -1.77
N GLN A 155 -18.71 27.50 -2.16
CA GLN A 155 -18.22 27.42 -3.54
C GLN A 155 -18.18 25.96 -4.03
N PHE A 156 -17.55 25.06 -3.28
CA PHE A 156 -17.49 23.63 -3.63
C PHE A 156 -18.87 22.95 -3.56
N HIS A 157 -19.76 23.39 -2.66
CA HIS A 157 -21.16 22.93 -2.66
C HIS A 157 -21.92 23.39 -3.93
N ARG A 158 -21.65 24.59 -4.45
CA ARG A 158 -22.21 25.06 -5.73
C ARG A 158 -21.68 24.26 -6.92
N TYR A 159 -20.36 24.01 -6.99
CA TYR A 159 -19.78 23.14 -8.04
C TYR A 159 -20.38 21.73 -8.00
N LYS A 160 -20.49 21.12 -6.80
CA LYS A 160 -21.20 19.84 -6.62
C LYS A 160 -22.60 19.87 -7.23
N LYS A 161 -23.41 20.87 -6.90
CA LYS A 161 -24.79 20.97 -7.41
C LYS A 161 -24.84 21.13 -8.94
N THR A 162 -23.92 21.90 -9.53
CA THR A 162 -23.79 22.01 -10.99
C THR A 162 -23.45 20.66 -11.61
N PHE A 163 -22.38 20.00 -11.16
CA PHE A 163 -21.95 18.72 -11.70
C PHE A 163 -23.00 17.61 -11.51
N SER A 164 -23.71 17.55 -10.38
CA SER A 164 -24.82 16.61 -10.20
C SER A 164 -26.00 16.89 -11.14
N THR A 165 -26.25 18.16 -11.51
CA THR A 165 -27.25 18.50 -12.53
C THR A 165 -26.78 18.08 -13.92
N ASP A 166 -25.50 18.25 -14.22
CA ASP A 166 -24.89 17.93 -15.51
C ASP A 166 -24.76 16.41 -15.73
N VAL A 167 -24.47 15.64 -14.67
CA VAL A 167 -24.56 14.16 -14.67
C VAL A 167 -25.98 13.69 -14.96
N ALA A 168 -26.99 14.24 -14.26
CA ALA A 168 -28.39 13.87 -14.51
C ALA A 168 -28.86 14.26 -15.93
N ALA A 169 -28.30 15.32 -16.52
CA ALA A 169 -28.57 15.69 -17.91
C ALA A 169 -27.92 14.72 -18.91
N LEU A 170 -26.68 14.27 -18.66
CA LEU A 170 -25.98 13.28 -19.48
C LEU A 170 -26.60 11.87 -19.36
N GLU A 171 -27.04 11.47 -18.17
CA GLU A 171 -27.74 10.19 -17.93
C GLU A 171 -29.15 10.18 -18.57
N ALA A 172 -29.70 11.35 -18.90
CA ALA A 172 -30.96 11.51 -19.63
C ALA A 172 -30.79 11.67 -21.15
N MET A 173 -29.55 11.68 -21.69
CA MET A 173 -29.31 11.68 -23.13
C MET A 173 -29.57 10.31 -23.75
N SER A 174 -30.10 10.29 -24.96
CA SER A 174 -30.26 9.07 -25.75
C SER A 174 -28.92 8.63 -26.34
N PRO A 175 -28.71 7.32 -26.64
CA PRO A 175 -27.45 6.79 -27.21
C PRO A 175 -27.03 7.29 -28.61
N GLY A 176 -27.62 8.38 -29.11
CA GLY A 176 -27.26 9.06 -30.36
C GLY A 176 -27.36 10.59 -30.29
N ASP A 177 -27.61 11.18 -29.12
CA ASP A 177 -27.61 12.64 -28.97
C ASP A 177 -26.17 13.19 -29.03
N PRO A 178 -25.92 14.35 -29.66
CA PRO A 178 -24.58 14.92 -29.79
C PRO A 178 -24.02 15.32 -28.43
N LEU A 179 -22.78 14.89 -28.13
CA LEU A 179 -22.14 15.16 -26.84
C LEU A 179 -22.02 16.67 -26.56
N PRO A 180 -22.39 17.14 -25.35
CA PRO A 180 -22.26 18.54 -25.00
C PRO A 180 -20.80 18.99 -25.02
N ALA A 181 -20.57 20.23 -25.49
CA ALA A 181 -19.23 20.78 -25.57
C ALA A 181 -18.59 20.89 -24.18
N ILE A 182 -17.50 20.16 -23.95
CA ILE A 182 -16.76 20.20 -22.67
C ILE A 182 -15.84 21.43 -22.67
N ASP A 183 -15.75 22.12 -21.53
CA ASP A 183 -14.64 23.00 -21.18
C ASP A 183 -13.83 22.44 -20.01
N THR A 184 -12.67 23.04 -19.75
CA THR A 184 -11.79 22.65 -18.65
C THR A 184 -11.56 23.82 -17.70
N LEU A 185 -11.78 23.58 -16.41
CA LEU A 185 -11.56 24.54 -15.33
C LEU A 185 -10.41 24.02 -14.45
N ASP A 186 -9.30 24.74 -14.40
CA ASP A 186 -8.21 24.42 -13.47
C ASP A 186 -8.60 24.89 -12.06
N VAL A 187 -8.62 23.96 -11.09
CA VAL A 187 -9.09 24.20 -9.71
C VAL A 187 -8.02 23.78 -8.70
N THR A 188 -7.52 24.76 -7.95
CA THR A 188 -6.65 24.55 -6.79
C THR A 188 -7.49 24.45 -5.52
N TYR A 189 -7.32 23.38 -4.73
CA TYR A 189 -7.99 23.22 -3.44
C TYR A 189 -7.20 22.32 -2.48
N GLN A 190 -7.52 22.42 -1.19
CA GLN A 190 -6.89 21.60 -0.16
C GLN A 190 -7.77 20.41 0.23
N ARG A 191 -7.14 19.25 0.46
CA ARG A 191 -7.76 18.00 0.89
C ARG A 191 -6.93 17.38 2.01
N GLU A 192 -7.60 16.80 3.00
CA GLU A 192 -6.91 15.96 4.00
C GLU A 192 -6.61 14.56 3.42
N LEU A 193 -5.34 14.19 3.39
CA LEU A 193 -4.90 12.86 2.95
C LEU A 193 -5.13 11.86 4.08
N SER A 194 -5.87 10.79 3.78
CA SER A 194 -6.14 9.73 4.73
C SER A 194 -6.31 8.38 4.03
N PHE A 195 -5.96 7.30 4.73
CA PHE A 195 -6.08 5.93 4.25
C PHE A 195 -7.24 5.24 4.99
N PRO A 196 -8.49 5.31 4.48
CA PRO A 196 -9.67 4.83 5.19
C PRO A 196 -9.74 3.31 5.34
N HIS A 197 -8.92 2.57 4.60
CA HIS A 197 -8.78 1.11 4.67
C HIS A 197 -7.91 0.62 5.84
N LEU A 198 -7.22 1.52 6.55
CA LEU A 198 -6.50 1.22 7.78
C LEU A 198 -7.37 1.56 9.00
N SER A 199 -7.08 0.92 10.14
CA SER A 199 -7.62 1.37 11.42
C SER A 199 -7.02 2.72 11.84
N MET A 200 -7.67 3.39 12.80
CA MET A 200 -7.06 4.53 13.48
C MET A 200 -5.93 4.08 14.42
N GLU A 201 -5.98 2.83 14.88
CA GLU A 201 -5.07 2.23 15.87
C GLU A 201 -4.05 1.28 15.21
N GLU A 202 -3.79 1.44 13.92
CA GLU A 202 -2.82 0.67 13.13
C GLU A 202 -1.93 1.58 12.28
N TYR A 203 -0.72 1.10 11.96
CA TYR A 203 0.01 1.51 10.75
C TYR A 203 0.37 0.28 9.89
N GLU A 204 0.58 0.51 8.61
CA GLU A 204 0.96 -0.50 7.62
C GLU A 204 2.40 -0.24 7.17
N VAL A 205 3.26 -1.24 7.28
CA VAL A 205 4.61 -1.26 6.69
C VAL A 205 4.52 -2.06 5.40
N LEU A 206 4.92 -1.47 4.29
CA LEU A 206 4.95 -2.09 2.98
C LEU A 206 6.40 -2.07 2.46
N ILE A 207 6.94 -3.26 2.21
CA ILE A 207 8.26 -3.45 1.61
C ILE A 207 8.00 -3.76 0.14
N GLU A 208 8.22 -2.76 -0.73
CA GLU A 208 7.85 -2.86 -2.15
C GLU A 208 8.94 -3.59 -2.93
N ARG A 209 10.17 -3.07 -2.91
CA ARG A 209 11.26 -3.51 -3.79
C ARG A 209 12.63 -3.46 -3.13
N ALA A 210 13.51 -4.37 -3.50
CA ALA A 210 14.94 -4.28 -3.21
C ALA A 210 15.68 -4.13 -4.54
N ASN A 211 16.41 -3.03 -4.73
CA ASN A 211 17.06 -2.68 -5.99
C ASN A 211 18.58 -2.76 -5.87
N GLY A 212 19.28 -3.22 -6.90
CA GLY A 212 20.73 -3.23 -7.02
C GLY A 212 21.49 -4.07 -5.97
N LEU A 213 20.91 -5.18 -5.50
CA LEU A 213 21.49 -6.05 -4.47
C LEU A 213 22.84 -6.66 -4.87
N SER A 214 23.82 -6.59 -3.96
CA SER A 214 25.18 -7.09 -4.14
C SER A 214 25.30 -8.61 -3.93
N LEU A 215 24.54 -9.38 -4.72
CA LEU A 215 24.47 -10.85 -4.66
C LEU A 215 25.80 -11.55 -4.96
N THR A 216 26.81 -10.85 -5.48
CA THR A 216 28.17 -11.39 -5.69
C THR A 216 28.86 -11.84 -4.39
N LYS A 217 28.42 -11.34 -3.22
CA LYS A 217 28.86 -11.84 -1.91
C LYS A 217 28.28 -13.21 -1.52
N SER A 218 27.29 -13.72 -2.26
CA SER A 218 26.56 -14.95 -1.90
C SER A 218 27.38 -16.24 -2.06
N GLY A 219 28.57 -16.21 -2.66
CA GLY A 219 29.37 -17.40 -3.03
C GLY A 219 28.77 -18.27 -4.14
N LEU A 220 27.49 -18.10 -4.43
CA LEU A 220 26.73 -18.78 -5.48
C LEU A 220 27.11 -18.32 -6.90
N ALA A 221 26.92 -19.22 -7.87
CA ALA A 221 27.25 -18.97 -9.27
C ALA A 221 26.41 -17.84 -9.89
N PRO A 222 26.98 -16.98 -10.75
CA PRO A 222 26.25 -15.87 -11.35
C PRO A 222 25.07 -16.36 -12.18
N GLY A 223 23.85 -16.04 -11.73
CA GLY A 223 22.58 -16.44 -12.35
C GLY A 223 21.77 -17.50 -11.60
N SER A 224 22.28 -18.08 -10.51
CA SER A 224 21.45 -18.92 -9.62
C SER A 224 20.54 -18.07 -8.74
N SER A 225 19.32 -18.55 -8.48
CA SER A 225 18.38 -17.92 -7.56
C SER A 225 18.90 -17.93 -6.12
N VAL A 226 19.09 -16.75 -5.54
CA VAL A 226 19.42 -16.54 -4.13
C VAL A 226 18.13 -16.28 -3.33
N PRO A 227 17.82 -17.04 -2.28
CA PRO A 227 16.68 -16.74 -1.39
C PRO A 227 16.98 -15.52 -0.52
N VAL A 228 16.18 -14.46 -0.66
CA VAL A 228 16.32 -13.18 0.08
C VAL A 228 15.18 -13.03 1.09
N VAL A 229 15.50 -12.53 2.28
CA VAL A 229 14.54 -12.19 3.34
C VAL A 229 14.83 -10.80 3.89
N VAL A 230 13.79 -10.02 4.21
CA VAL A 230 13.94 -8.70 4.84
C VAL A 230 13.34 -8.74 6.24
N ILE A 231 14.19 -8.60 7.25
CA ILE A 231 13.77 -8.36 8.63
C ILE A 231 13.50 -6.87 8.78
N TRP A 232 12.38 -6.51 9.39
CA TRP A 232 12.00 -5.13 9.65
C TRP A 232 11.72 -4.90 11.13
N GLU A 233 12.23 -3.81 11.68
CA GLU A 233 11.99 -3.34 13.04
C GLU A 233 11.61 -1.85 12.98
N VAL A 234 10.32 -1.56 13.16
CA VAL A 234 9.85 -0.20 13.43
C VAL A 234 9.95 0.12 14.92
N GLY A 235 9.84 -0.90 15.79
CA GLY A 235 10.17 -0.84 17.22
C GLY A 235 9.09 -0.30 18.17
N TYR A 236 7.86 -0.03 17.69
CA TYR A 236 6.72 0.25 18.56
C TYR A 236 5.41 -0.34 17.97
N PRO A 237 4.59 -1.07 18.76
CA PRO A 237 4.90 -1.59 20.08
C PRO A 237 6.11 -2.53 20.04
N GLU A 238 6.83 -2.70 21.14
CA GLU A 238 8.08 -3.49 21.12
C GLU A 238 7.85 -4.97 20.77
N ALA A 239 6.68 -5.52 21.13
CA ALA A 239 6.31 -6.91 20.87
C ALA A 239 5.79 -7.21 19.45
N THR A 240 5.36 -6.20 18.70
CA THR A 240 4.70 -6.38 17.38
C THR A 240 5.25 -5.48 16.27
N GLY A 241 6.05 -4.46 16.62
CA GLY A 241 6.75 -3.57 15.71
C GLY A 241 8.01 -4.19 15.10
N LYS A 242 8.09 -5.53 15.02
CA LYS A 242 9.15 -6.30 14.37
C LYS A 242 8.54 -7.46 13.58
N GLY A 243 9.20 -7.86 12.49
CA GLY A 243 8.81 -9.04 11.71
C GLY A 243 9.78 -9.31 10.56
N GLU A 244 9.45 -10.28 9.72
CA GLU A 244 10.21 -10.62 8.53
C GLU A 244 9.30 -10.87 7.34
N THR A 245 9.83 -10.71 6.12
CA THR A 245 9.15 -11.12 4.89
C THR A 245 9.16 -12.63 4.73
N THR A 246 8.26 -13.16 3.89
CA THR A 246 8.51 -14.47 3.29
C THR A 246 9.79 -14.43 2.46
N VAL A 247 10.40 -15.60 2.25
CA VAL A 247 11.63 -15.75 1.44
C VAL A 247 11.31 -15.55 -0.03
N VAL A 248 11.96 -14.57 -0.67
CA VAL A 248 11.81 -14.22 -2.09
C VAL A 248 13.02 -14.71 -2.87
N ASN A 249 12.81 -15.73 -3.70
CA ASN A 249 13.81 -16.30 -4.60
C ASN A 249 14.18 -15.31 -5.70
N THR A 250 15.44 -14.87 -5.71
CA THR A 250 15.94 -13.72 -6.46
C THR A 250 17.08 -14.12 -7.38
N ALA A 251 16.89 -14.02 -8.70
CA ALA A 251 17.96 -14.25 -9.71
C ALA A 251 18.55 -12.96 -10.31
N SER A 252 17.92 -11.81 -10.06
CA SER A 252 18.27 -10.48 -10.56
C SER A 252 18.76 -9.57 -9.42
N ALA A 253 19.50 -8.50 -9.75
CA ALA A 253 19.91 -7.51 -8.73
C ALA A 253 18.71 -6.71 -8.17
N ASP A 254 17.62 -6.62 -8.93
CA ASP A 254 16.36 -6.00 -8.51
C ASP A 254 15.31 -7.09 -8.20
N THR A 255 14.54 -6.89 -7.13
CA THR A 255 13.57 -7.84 -6.56
C THR A 255 12.26 -7.12 -6.22
N ASP A 256 11.15 -7.59 -6.80
CA ASP A 256 9.80 -7.24 -6.35
C ASP A 256 9.43 -8.09 -5.10
N ILE A 257 9.17 -7.43 -3.97
CA ILE A 257 8.82 -8.07 -2.69
C ILE A 257 7.32 -7.89 -2.41
N ASN A 258 6.84 -6.65 -2.48
CA ASN A 258 5.43 -6.24 -2.35
C ASN A 258 4.65 -6.85 -1.17
N GLN A 259 5.26 -6.91 0.02
CA GLN A 259 4.64 -7.46 1.23
C GLN A 259 4.23 -6.36 2.22
N SER A 260 3.00 -6.43 2.74
CA SER A 260 2.47 -5.51 3.75
C SER A 260 2.23 -6.18 5.12
N PHE A 261 2.53 -5.42 6.17
CA PHE A 261 2.43 -5.82 7.57
C PHE A 261 1.64 -4.75 8.33
N ARG A 262 0.54 -5.13 8.98
CA ARG A 262 -0.27 -4.20 9.78
C ARG A 262 0.05 -4.38 11.26
N ILE A 263 0.48 -3.30 11.90
CA ILE A 263 0.90 -3.29 13.30
C ILE A 263 -0.04 -2.39 14.09
N GLY A 264 -0.72 -2.98 15.07
CA GLY A 264 -1.56 -2.25 16.02
C GLY A 264 -0.70 -1.40 16.96
N ILE A 265 -0.98 -0.10 17.03
CA ILE A 265 -0.34 0.87 17.94
C ILE A 265 -1.08 1.10 19.25
N GLY A 266 -2.34 0.65 19.32
CA GLY A 266 -3.25 0.96 20.43
C GLY A 266 -3.63 2.45 20.45
N ASP A 267 -3.81 3.00 21.65
CA ASP A 267 -4.24 4.40 21.81
C ASP A 267 -3.26 5.40 21.18
N ARG A 268 -3.73 6.08 20.13
CA ARG A 268 -3.04 7.19 19.44
C ARG A 268 -2.61 8.32 20.38
N LYS A 269 -3.30 8.53 21.52
CA LYS A 269 -2.95 9.58 22.49
C LYS A 269 -1.76 9.18 23.37
N ASN A 270 -1.25 7.96 23.26
CA ASN A 270 -0.07 7.51 23.98
C ASN A 270 1.17 8.31 23.56
N LYS A 271 1.69 9.13 24.49
CA LYS A 271 2.92 9.92 24.28
C LYS A 271 4.16 9.05 24.07
N ALA A 272 4.13 7.75 24.36
CA ALA A 272 5.20 6.83 23.99
C ALA A 272 5.31 6.67 22.45
N LEU A 273 4.20 6.44 21.75
CA LEU A 273 4.16 6.38 20.28
C LEU A 273 4.68 7.68 19.67
N GLN A 274 4.21 8.84 20.17
CA GLN A 274 4.69 10.14 19.69
C GLN A 274 6.21 10.28 19.85
N ARG A 275 6.73 10.05 21.05
CA ARG A 275 8.18 10.12 21.35
C ARG A 275 8.99 9.11 20.56
N HIS A 276 8.41 7.98 20.20
CA HIS A 276 9.03 6.96 19.35
C HIS A 276 9.21 7.49 17.93
N LEU A 277 8.12 7.95 17.29
CA LEU A 277 8.16 8.54 15.95
C LEU A 277 9.09 9.78 15.88
N GLU A 278 9.12 10.61 16.93
CA GLU A 278 10.01 11.79 17.02
C GLU A 278 11.51 11.45 17.07
N ARG A 279 11.91 10.27 17.59
CA ARG A 279 13.29 10.02 18.04
C ARG A 279 13.93 8.76 17.46
N ARG A 280 13.12 7.79 17.04
CA ARG A 280 13.57 6.49 16.56
C ARG A 280 13.48 6.44 15.03
N LYS A 281 14.18 5.46 14.47
CA LYS A 281 14.13 5.10 13.07
C LYS A 281 13.63 3.68 12.97
N ALA A 282 12.92 3.34 11.89
CA ALA A 282 12.81 1.94 11.51
C ALA A 282 14.17 1.46 11.01
N SER A 283 14.57 0.26 11.44
CA SER A 283 15.71 -0.47 10.92
C SER A 283 15.19 -1.61 10.07
N LEU A 284 15.70 -1.77 8.86
CA LEU A 284 15.39 -2.92 8.02
C LEU A 284 16.70 -3.58 7.60
N GLU A 285 16.78 -4.89 7.68
CA GLU A 285 17.95 -5.67 7.34
C GLU A 285 17.59 -6.62 6.21
N VAL A 286 18.31 -6.50 5.09
CA VAL A 286 18.18 -7.43 3.97
C VAL A 286 19.22 -8.52 4.18
N LEU A 287 18.79 -9.77 4.27
CA LEU A 287 19.66 -10.94 4.38
C LEU A 287 19.42 -11.84 3.17
N TYR A 288 20.46 -12.53 2.71
CA TYR A 288 20.24 -13.76 1.96
C TYR A 288 20.31 -14.94 2.93
N GLN A 289 19.48 -15.94 2.68
CA GLN A 289 19.60 -17.23 3.35
C GLN A 289 20.66 -18.02 2.57
N SER A 290 21.87 -18.10 3.11
CA SER A 290 22.90 -18.96 2.53
C SER A 290 22.38 -20.40 2.49
N GLY A 291 22.74 -21.15 1.46
CA GLY A 291 22.29 -22.52 1.27
C GLY A 291 22.64 -23.35 2.50
N GLY A 292 21.63 -23.66 3.32
CA GLY A 292 21.83 -24.52 4.47
C GLY A 292 22.09 -25.94 4.02
N LEU A 293 22.94 -26.64 4.78
CA LEU A 293 23.08 -28.07 4.66
C LEU A 293 21.71 -28.77 4.53
N PHE A 294 21.71 -29.89 3.82
CA PHE A 294 20.55 -30.77 3.60
C PHE A 294 19.52 -30.28 2.58
N GLY A 295 19.62 -29.05 2.07
CA GLY A 295 18.59 -28.45 1.20
C GLY A 295 17.26 -28.16 1.92
N SER A 296 17.16 -28.57 3.18
CA SER A 296 16.05 -28.38 4.12
C SER A 296 16.27 -27.13 5.01
N GLY A 297 17.46 -26.52 4.96
CA GLY A 297 17.78 -25.25 5.61
C GLY A 297 18.34 -25.38 7.04
N LEU A 298 18.67 -26.59 7.48
CA LEU A 298 19.05 -26.90 8.87
C LEU A 298 20.27 -26.12 9.39
N PHE A 299 21.17 -25.73 8.49
CA PHE A 299 22.34 -24.88 8.77
C PHE A 299 22.34 -23.62 7.87
N SER A 300 21.17 -23.13 7.46
CA SER A 300 21.10 -21.95 6.58
C SER A 300 21.45 -20.69 7.34
N SER A 301 22.71 -20.25 7.23
CA SER A 301 23.14 -18.98 7.79
C SER A 301 22.45 -17.82 7.05
N ARG A 302 21.74 -16.98 7.80
CA ARG A 302 21.19 -15.73 7.26
C ARG A 302 22.30 -14.69 7.25
N VAL A 303 22.85 -14.39 6.08
CA VAL A 303 23.99 -13.49 5.91
C VAL A 303 23.49 -12.11 5.45
N SER A 304 23.94 -11.06 6.13
CA SER A 304 23.45 -9.69 5.91
C SER A 304 24.00 -9.08 4.61
N LEU A 305 23.12 -8.70 3.69
CA LEU A 305 23.45 -7.86 2.53
C LEU A 305 23.52 -6.38 2.92
N GLY A 306 22.89 -5.98 4.02
CA GLY A 306 23.02 -4.66 4.62
C GLY A 306 21.76 -4.14 5.30
N LYS A 307 21.92 -3.03 6.01
CA LYS A 307 20.88 -2.38 6.82
C LYS A 307 20.45 -1.06 6.20
N ALA A 308 19.15 -0.83 6.16
CA ALA A 308 18.51 0.45 5.87
C ALA A 308 18.02 1.09 7.18
N GLN A 309 18.05 2.43 7.26
CA GLN A 309 17.48 3.18 8.38
C GLN A 309 16.57 4.31 7.89
N LEU A 310 15.27 4.17 8.14
CA LEU A 310 14.23 5.12 7.73
C LEU A 310 13.77 5.95 8.94
N LYS A 311 13.67 7.28 8.80
CA LYS A 311 13.12 8.14 9.86
C LYS A 311 11.60 7.98 9.96
N LEU A 312 11.05 8.21 11.15
CA LEU A 312 9.62 8.07 11.44
C LEU A 312 8.93 9.41 11.77
N ASP A 313 9.68 10.51 11.81
CA ASP A 313 9.21 11.84 12.21
C ASP A 313 8.17 12.43 11.25
N ALA A 314 8.24 12.08 9.96
CA ALA A 314 7.23 12.50 8.98
C ALA A 314 5.81 11.97 9.28
N LEU A 315 5.64 10.82 9.96
CA LEU A 315 4.31 10.28 10.34
C LEU A 315 3.58 11.13 11.40
N LEU A 316 4.25 12.11 12.00
CA LEU A 316 3.64 13.09 12.89
C LEU A 316 2.81 14.12 12.11
N THR A 317 3.11 14.34 10.82
CA THR A 317 2.52 15.40 9.98
C THR A 317 1.98 14.91 8.63
N LYS A 318 2.42 13.74 8.15
CA LYS A 318 1.96 13.08 6.93
C LYS A 318 1.34 11.72 7.22
N SER A 319 0.39 11.30 6.39
CA SER A 319 -0.26 9.99 6.49
C SER A 319 0.60 8.87 5.87
N GLU A 320 1.65 9.23 5.12
CA GLU A 320 2.52 8.32 4.36
C GLU A 320 3.99 8.79 4.39
N ILE A 321 4.89 7.82 4.54
CA ILE A 321 6.29 7.89 4.14
C ILE A 321 6.49 6.91 2.98
N HIS A 322 7.15 7.33 1.91
CA HIS A 322 7.61 6.47 0.82
C HIS A 322 9.01 6.94 0.43
N GLU A 323 10.03 6.13 0.71
CA GLU A 323 11.44 6.47 0.51
C GLU A 323 12.25 5.26 0.02
N VAL A 324 13.27 5.52 -0.81
CA VAL A 324 14.24 4.52 -1.29
C VAL A 324 15.53 4.68 -0.49
N VAL A 325 15.78 3.76 0.44
CA VAL A 325 16.85 3.85 1.44
C VAL A 325 18.02 2.94 1.05
N LYS A 326 19.23 3.49 0.92
CA LYS A 326 20.44 2.74 0.56
C LYS A 326 20.87 1.78 1.67
N LEU A 327 21.37 0.60 1.29
CA LEU A 327 21.89 -0.38 2.24
C LEU A 327 23.30 -0.02 2.70
N VAL A 328 23.52 -0.07 4.01
CA VAL A 328 24.83 0.12 4.64
C VAL A 328 25.19 -1.05 5.55
N ASP A 329 26.48 -1.33 5.62
CA ASP A 329 27.11 -2.26 6.55
C ASP A 329 26.95 -1.79 8.02
N ALA A 330 27.19 -2.68 8.98
CA ALA A 330 27.34 -2.34 10.40
C ALA A 330 28.38 -1.22 10.61
N ASN A 331 29.50 -1.26 9.88
CA ASN A 331 30.52 -0.21 9.86
C ASN A 331 30.15 1.01 8.98
N ARG A 332 28.86 1.19 8.66
CA ARG A 332 28.26 2.30 7.88
C ARG A 332 28.80 2.47 6.45
N ARG A 333 29.57 1.49 5.94
CA ARG A 333 30.05 1.47 4.55
C ARG A 333 28.86 1.17 3.62
N PRO A 334 28.67 1.87 2.48
CA PRO A 334 27.60 1.54 1.54
C PRO A 334 27.87 0.16 0.92
N MET A 335 26.93 -0.77 1.05
CA MET A 335 27.10 -2.17 0.59
C MET A 335 26.80 -2.37 -0.89
N GLY A 336 26.11 -1.41 -1.51
CA GLY A 336 25.42 -1.58 -2.77
C GLY A 336 23.92 -1.78 -2.55
N GLY A 337 23.11 -1.37 -3.53
CA GLY A 337 21.66 -1.50 -3.48
C GLY A 337 20.91 -0.58 -2.51
N SER A 338 19.58 -0.68 -2.57
CA SER A 338 18.63 0.12 -1.80
C SER A 338 17.27 -0.57 -1.67
N LEU A 339 16.61 -0.39 -0.54
CA LEU A 339 15.27 -0.89 -0.26
C LEU A 339 14.22 0.22 -0.44
N GLU A 340 13.20 -0.02 -1.25
CA GLU A 340 12.02 0.84 -1.42
C GLU A 340 10.96 0.48 -0.37
N ILE A 341 10.74 1.43 0.55
CA ILE A 341 9.96 1.21 1.77
C ILE A 341 8.85 2.24 1.83
N ARG A 342 7.66 1.80 2.23
CA ARG A 342 6.51 2.66 2.45
C ARG A 342 5.88 2.36 3.80
N ILE A 343 5.58 3.40 4.58
CA ILE A 343 4.88 3.28 5.87
C ILE A 343 3.66 4.21 5.85
N ARG A 344 2.48 3.66 6.10
CA ARG A 344 1.19 4.37 6.07
C ARG A 344 0.49 4.31 7.41
N MET A 345 -0.22 5.38 7.77
CA MET A 345 -1.21 5.37 8.84
C MET A 345 -2.45 6.16 8.39
N ARG A 346 -3.63 5.79 8.90
CA ARG A 346 -4.90 6.36 8.44
C ARG A 346 -4.96 7.88 8.43
N GLN A 347 -4.41 8.51 9.47
CA GLN A 347 -4.20 9.96 9.62
C GLN A 347 -2.94 10.17 10.48
N PRO A 348 -2.24 11.32 10.40
CA PRO A 348 -1.00 11.54 11.13
C PRO A 348 -1.25 11.83 12.61
N LEU A 349 -0.20 11.81 13.42
CA LEU A 349 -0.37 11.86 14.87
C LEU A 349 -0.62 13.26 15.46
N LEU A 350 -0.02 14.33 14.90
CA LEU A 350 -0.07 15.68 15.49
C LEU A 350 -0.84 16.72 14.66
N ARG A 351 -0.81 16.61 13.33
CA ARG A 351 -1.53 17.50 12.41
C ARG A 351 -2.20 16.66 11.33
N ALA A 352 -3.34 17.12 10.82
CA ALA A 352 -3.92 16.50 9.63
C ALA A 352 -2.98 16.75 8.43
N ASP A 353 -2.74 15.72 7.61
CA ASP A 353 -1.96 15.82 6.39
C ASP A 353 -2.80 16.54 5.34
N VAL A 354 -2.33 17.68 4.84
CA VAL A 354 -3.08 18.53 3.90
C VAL A 354 -2.30 18.65 2.60
N ALA A 355 -2.79 17.97 1.57
CA ALA A 355 -2.32 18.19 0.21
C ALA A 355 -3.05 19.38 -0.40
N GLU A 356 -2.29 20.26 -1.07
CA GLU A 356 -2.84 21.20 -2.04
C GLU A 356 -2.85 20.50 -3.42
N LEU A 357 -4.05 20.35 -3.97
CA LEU A 357 -4.31 19.64 -5.21
C LEU A 357 -4.66 20.63 -6.31
N ASN A 358 -4.02 20.47 -7.45
CA ASN A 358 -4.31 21.20 -8.68
C ASN A 358 -4.97 20.23 -9.66
N GLU A 359 -6.29 20.23 -9.75
CA GLU A 359 -7.05 19.33 -10.61
C GLU A 359 -7.68 20.11 -11.77
N ARG A 360 -7.51 19.61 -13.01
CA ARG A 360 -8.17 20.16 -14.21
C ARG A 360 -9.55 19.52 -14.36
N TRP A 361 -10.56 20.16 -13.79
CA TRP A 361 -11.95 19.69 -13.85
C TRP A 361 -12.57 19.93 -15.22
N ILE A 362 -13.65 19.20 -15.51
CA ILE A 362 -14.44 19.40 -16.72
C ILE A 362 -15.76 20.09 -16.39
N THR A 363 -16.13 21.07 -17.20
CA THR A 363 -17.43 21.75 -17.12
C THR A 363 -18.17 21.52 -18.42
N LEU A 364 -19.46 21.20 -18.37
CA LEU A 364 -20.25 21.22 -19.60
C LEU A 364 -20.50 22.68 -19.97
N ARG A 365 -19.98 23.13 -21.12
CA ARG A 365 -20.48 24.35 -21.76
C ARG A 365 -21.92 24.03 -22.18
N ARG A 366 -22.88 24.53 -21.40
CA ARG A 366 -24.27 24.54 -21.81
C ARG A 366 -24.35 25.29 -23.14
N SER A 367 -25.05 24.71 -24.11
CA SER A 367 -25.20 25.34 -25.40
C SER A 367 -26.16 26.52 -25.26
N ASP A 368 -25.59 27.71 -25.12
CA ASP A 368 -26.29 28.99 -25.18
C ASP A 368 -26.79 29.21 -26.62
N ALA A 369 -27.81 28.46 -27.02
CA ALA A 369 -28.29 28.37 -28.39
C ALA A 369 -29.06 29.64 -28.81
N GLY A 370 -28.34 30.77 -28.97
CA GLY A 370 -28.96 32.01 -29.45
C GLY A 370 -28.25 33.34 -29.17
N VAL A 371 -26.92 33.45 -29.23
CA VAL A 371 -26.25 34.75 -29.40
C VAL A 371 -25.25 34.72 -30.57
N PRO A 372 -25.68 35.04 -31.81
CA PRO A 372 -24.75 35.32 -32.89
C PRO A 372 -24.03 36.64 -32.63
N VAL A 373 -22.70 36.64 -32.72
CA VAL A 373 -21.91 37.88 -32.72
C VAL A 373 -22.16 38.61 -34.03
N VAL A 374 -22.75 39.81 -33.95
CA VAL A 374 -22.92 40.72 -35.09
C VAL A 374 -22.28 42.06 -34.73
N SER A 375 -21.26 42.44 -35.49
CA SER A 375 -20.50 43.67 -35.28
C SER A 375 -21.31 44.93 -35.61
N PRO A 376 -21.27 45.99 -34.78
CA PRO A 376 -21.71 47.32 -35.20
C PRO A 376 -20.63 47.97 -36.07
N THR A 377 -20.87 48.03 -37.38
CA THR A 377 -20.00 48.75 -38.34
C THR A 377 -19.98 50.25 -38.03
N THR A 378 -18.82 50.82 -37.74
CA THR A 378 -18.66 52.27 -37.55
C THR A 378 -18.73 53.01 -38.88
N ALA A 379 -19.72 53.90 -39.03
CA ALA A 379 -19.83 54.78 -40.19
C ALA A 379 -19.32 56.19 -39.84
N THR A 380 -18.21 56.59 -40.49
CA THR A 380 -17.92 57.91 -41.10
C THR A 380 -18.35 59.23 -40.41
N ASN A 381 -17.59 60.35 -40.45
CA ASN A 381 -16.54 60.75 -41.41
C ASN A 381 -15.54 61.80 -40.79
N PRO A 382 -14.66 62.54 -41.53
CA PRO A 382 -13.24 62.59 -41.14
C PRO A 382 -12.64 64.00 -40.96
N SER A 383 -11.34 64.09 -40.61
CA SER A 383 -10.35 64.91 -41.35
C SER A 383 -8.88 64.67 -40.94
N THR A 384 -8.03 64.68 -41.97
CA THR A 384 -6.56 64.81 -41.99
C THR A 384 -6.08 66.09 -41.25
N GLY A 385 -4.88 66.20 -40.66
CA GLY A 385 -3.81 65.23 -40.39
C GLY A 385 -2.42 65.93 -40.17
N LEU A 386 -1.35 65.12 -40.10
CA LEU A 386 0.10 65.47 -40.13
C LEU A 386 0.85 65.90 -38.83
N GLN A 387 1.85 65.06 -38.51
CA GLN A 387 3.22 65.35 -38.01
C GLN A 387 3.58 65.31 -36.49
N HIS A 388 4.79 64.76 -36.28
CA HIS A 388 5.57 64.49 -35.05
C HIS A 388 6.60 65.65 -34.82
N PRO A 389 7.53 65.67 -33.82
CA PRO A 389 8.05 64.58 -32.96
C PRO A 389 8.19 64.98 -31.45
N PRO A 390 9.17 64.57 -30.60
CA PRO A 390 8.84 64.07 -29.25
C PRO A 390 9.42 64.88 -28.06
N SER A 391 8.94 64.59 -26.85
CA SER A 391 9.40 65.21 -25.59
C SER A 391 10.05 64.21 -24.60
N ARG A 392 10.83 64.74 -23.65
CA ARG A 392 11.81 63.99 -22.83
C ARG A 392 11.29 63.43 -21.50
N SER A 393 12.06 62.49 -20.94
CA SER A 393 11.85 61.85 -19.65
C SER A 393 12.27 62.68 -18.41
N ARG A 394 11.49 62.54 -17.32
CA ARG A 394 11.76 62.90 -15.90
C ARG A 394 10.53 62.45 -15.07
N SER A 395 10.59 62.03 -13.80
CA SER A 395 11.67 61.80 -12.82
C SER A 395 11.30 60.63 -11.88
N PRO A 396 12.24 59.97 -11.17
CA PRO A 396 11.93 58.95 -10.15
C PRO A 396 11.59 59.54 -8.76
N SER A 397 11.02 58.71 -7.88
CA SER A 397 10.67 59.02 -6.48
C SER A 397 11.66 58.39 -5.48
N PRO A 398 11.97 59.00 -4.31
CA PRO A 398 12.97 58.49 -3.37
C PRO A 398 12.40 57.61 -2.23
N SER A 399 13.22 56.67 -1.74
CA SER A 399 12.95 55.84 -0.55
C SER A 399 13.94 56.16 0.59
N PRO A 400 13.52 56.16 1.87
CA PRO A 400 14.38 56.47 3.01
C PRO A 400 15.24 55.28 3.51
N LYS A 401 16.26 55.62 4.31
CA LYS A 401 17.44 54.81 4.66
C LYS A 401 17.17 53.68 5.67
N ARG A 402 17.98 52.61 5.54
CA ARG A 402 18.24 51.59 6.57
C ARG A 402 19.31 52.08 7.55
N GLN A 403 19.20 51.75 8.84
CA GLN A 403 20.27 51.94 9.84
C GLN A 403 20.70 50.60 10.45
N GLN A 404 21.85 50.60 11.12
CA GLN A 404 22.55 49.41 11.63
C GLN A 404 22.37 49.24 13.14
N ALA A 405 22.63 48.03 13.65
CA ALA A 405 22.87 47.74 15.06
C ALA A 405 24.08 46.78 15.18
N THR A 406 24.77 46.82 16.32
CA THR A 406 26.06 46.16 16.60
C THR A 406 25.93 44.80 17.32
N PRO A 407 27.00 44.00 17.46
CA PRO A 407 26.91 42.56 17.80
C PRO A 407 27.61 42.11 19.12
N ILE A 408 27.45 40.81 19.44
CA ILE A 408 28.20 39.99 20.44
C ILE A 408 27.86 40.24 21.94
N PRO A 409 27.42 39.19 22.66
CA PRO A 409 28.22 38.50 23.69
C PRO A 409 28.49 37.01 23.31
N THR A 410 29.66 36.39 23.55
CA THR A 410 30.37 36.05 24.81
C THR A 410 29.81 34.79 25.50
N ALA A 411 30.70 33.85 25.87
CA ALA A 411 30.37 32.53 26.41
C ALA A 411 30.28 32.49 27.96
N PRO A 412 29.75 31.40 28.55
CA PRO A 412 29.84 31.11 29.98
C PRO A 412 30.75 29.90 30.32
N ASP A 413 31.38 29.95 31.50
CA ASP A 413 32.22 28.88 32.07
C ASP A 413 31.43 27.74 32.75
N ALA A 414 32.12 26.64 33.08
CA ALA A 414 31.75 25.70 34.14
C ALA A 414 32.33 26.16 35.50
N PRO A 415 31.80 25.73 36.67
CA PRO A 415 32.42 24.57 37.34
C PRO A 415 31.38 23.70 38.12
N PRO A 416 31.66 23.06 39.29
CA PRO A 416 31.88 21.61 39.32
C PRO A 416 30.98 20.83 40.31
N SER A 417 31.19 19.52 40.42
CA SER A 417 30.72 18.70 41.56
C SER A 417 31.64 17.49 41.82
N PRO A 418 31.64 16.90 43.04
CA PRO A 418 32.81 16.21 43.59
C PRO A 418 32.82 14.68 43.44
N ALA A 419 33.82 14.04 44.04
CA ALA A 419 34.24 12.66 43.80
C ALA A 419 33.61 11.61 44.74
N VAL A 420 33.44 10.39 44.20
CA VAL A 420 33.93 9.07 44.71
C VAL A 420 33.76 8.80 46.22
N PRO A 421 33.00 7.75 46.61
CA PRO A 421 33.68 6.46 46.85
C PRO A 421 32.99 5.19 46.34
N THR A 422 33.82 4.18 46.04
CA THR A 422 33.46 2.77 45.85
C THR A 422 33.20 2.05 47.18
N PRO A 423 32.43 0.95 47.14
CA PRO A 423 32.99 -0.36 47.54
C PRO A 423 32.74 -1.41 46.44
N ALA A 424 33.76 -2.12 45.95
CA ALA A 424 34.53 -3.21 46.60
C ALA A 424 33.92 -4.60 46.34
N THR A 425 34.63 -5.39 45.53
CA THR A 425 34.37 -6.81 45.24
C THR A 425 34.62 -7.69 46.46
N PRO A 426 34.01 -8.89 46.52
CA PRO A 426 34.72 -10.07 47.01
C PRO A 426 34.76 -11.17 45.96
N ALA A 427 35.95 -11.47 45.43
CA ALA A 427 36.20 -12.72 44.72
C ALA A 427 36.49 -13.83 45.75
N ILE A 428 35.92 -15.03 45.56
CA ILE A 428 36.17 -16.19 46.45
C ILE A 428 36.73 -17.36 45.64
N LYS A 429 38.01 -17.66 45.89
CA LYS A 429 38.76 -18.88 45.54
C LYS A 429 40.03 -18.90 46.42
N PRO A 430 40.64 -20.06 46.68
CA PRO A 430 40.08 -21.41 46.81
C PRO A 430 40.40 -22.04 48.18
N ALA A 431 39.73 -23.14 48.54
CA ALA A 431 40.12 -24.01 49.65
C ALA A 431 39.86 -25.48 49.27
N ALA A 432 40.59 -26.42 49.87
CA ALA A 432 40.76 -27.77 49.34
C ALA A 432 40.46 -28.90 50.34
N ALA A 433 40.22 -30.09 49.76
CA ALA A 433 40.41 -31.42 50.32
C ALA A 433 39.69 -31.82 51.62
N SER A 434 38.80 -32.81 51.49
CA SER A 434 38.85 -34.04 52.30
C SER A 434 38.27 -35.20 51.48
N ALA A 435 38.82 -36.40 51.66
CA ALA A 435 38.46 -37.60 50.91
C ALA A 435 37.96 -38.70 51.86
N VAL A 436 37.01 -39.51 51.39
CA VAL A 436 36.58 -40.77 52.03
C VAL A 436 36.44 -41.85 50.95
N ALA A 437 36.72 -43.10 51.32
CA ALA A 437 37.04 -44.21 50.43
C ALA A 437 35.84 -44.86 49.69
N SER A 438 36.19 -45.65 48.67
CA SER A 438 35.32 -46.55 47.92
C SER A 438 34.83 -47.76 48.74
N PRO A 439 33.82 -48.48 48.22
CA PRO A 439 33.93 -49.94 48.06
C PRO A 439 33.95 -50.36 46.58
N ALA A 440 34.36 -51.60 46.30
CA ALA A 440 34.60 -52.10 44.94
C ALA A 440 33.64 -53.24 44.51
N PRO A 441 33.36 -53.41 43.21
CA PRO A 441 32.79 -54.63 42.64
C PRO A 441 33.88 -55.69 42.33
N PRO A 442 33.53 -56.98 42.19
CA PRO A 442 34.48 -58.08 41.96
C PRO A 442 34.91 -58.29 40.49
N GLN A 443 35.94 -59.14 40.32
CA GLN A 443 36.53 -59.63 39.06
C GLN A 443 35.61 -60.66 38.34
N ALA A 444 35.85 -61.20 37.14
CA ALA A 444 36.95 -61.18 36.16
C ALA A 444 36.35 -61.28 34.71
N SER A 445 37.05 -61.34 33.56
CA SER A 445 38.42 -61.76 33.23
C SER A 445 38.92 -61.20 31.88
N ALA A 446 40.23 -61.22 31.64
CA ALA A 446 40.88 -60.99 30.32
C ALA A 446 40.80 -62.28 29.43
N PRO A 447 41.42 -62.40 28.22
CA PRO A 447 42.58 -61.72 27.62
C PRO A 447 42.17 -60.46 26.80
N SER A 448 42.94 -59.84 25.87
CA SER A 448 44.25 -60.14 25.26
C SER A 448 45.01 -58.87 24.80
N ALA A 449 46.21 -59.04 24.23
CA ALA A 449 47.01 -57.99 23.58
C ALA A 449 46.80 -57.94 22.05
N ALA A 450 47.01 -56.77 21.46
CA ALA A 450 47.05 -56.56 20.00
C ALA A 450 48.48 -56.66 19.44
N PRO A 451 48.62 -57.06 18.17
CA PRO A 451 49.66 -56.52 17.29
C PRO A 451 49.06 -55.74 16.10
N ALA A 452 49.90 -54.95 15.43
CA ALA A 452 49.50 -54.00 14.39
C ALA A 452 48.76 -54.65 13.20
N ALA A 453 47.73 -53.96 12.70
CA ALA A 453 47.09 -54.30 11.44
C ALA A 453 48.05 -54.01 10.26
N ALA A 454 48.61 -55.06 9.69
CA ALA A 454 49.39 -54.97 8.46
C ALA A 454 48.51 -54.56 7.27
N ILE A 455 49.10 -53.91 6.27
CA ILE A 455 48.43 -53.56 5.01
C ILE A 455 48.18 -54.87 4.25
N ALA A 456 46.93 -55.34 4.25
CA ALA A 456 46.53 -56.59 3.63
C ALA A 456 46.04 -56.41 2.18
N ASP A 457 46.35 -57.38 1.32
CA ASP A 457 46.30 -57.25 -0.13
C ASP A 457 44.87 -57.32 -0.73
N VAL A 458 44.72 -56.86 -1.98
CA VAL A 458 43.45 -56.83 -2.71
C VAL A 458 43.10 -58.22 -3.25
N SER A 459 42.73 -59.13 -2.35
CA SER A 459 42.28 -60.47 -2.72
C SER A 459 40.94 -60.45 -3.45
N THR A 460 40.91 -60.99 -4.66
CA THR A 460 39.71 -61.18 -5.50
C THR A 460 38.96 -62.46 -5.14
N ALA A 461 38.59 -62.59 -3.87
CA ALA A 461 37.63 -63.60 -3.41
C ALA A 461 36.18 -63.08 -3.53
N PRO A 462 35.17 -63.95 -3.71
CA PRO A 462 33.79 -63.58 -3.43
C PRO A 462 33.68 -63.17 -1.95
N ALA A 463 32.81 -62.20 -1.65
CA ALA A 463 32.49 -61.87 -0.26
C ALA A 463 31.85 -63.10 0.41
N SER A 464 32.16 -63.36 1.68
CA SER A 464 31.47 -64.43 2.40
C SER A 464 29.99 -64.05 2.60
N THR A 465 29.14 -65.05 2.83
CA THR A 465 27.72 -64.80 3.12
C THR A 465 27.54 -63.91 4.36
N ASP A 466 28.48 -63.99 5.30
CA ASP A 466 28.51 -63.22 6.54
C ASP A 466 28.91 -61.74 6.28
N ASP A 467 29.91 -61.49 5.42
CA ASP A 467 30.25 -60.15 4.92
C ASP A 467 29.08 -59.50 4.17
N LEU A 468 28.28 -60.31 3.47
CA LEU A 468 27.11 -59.82 2.73
C LEU A 468 25.96 -59.46 3.68
N GLN A 469 25.65 -60.33 4.65
CA GLN A 469 24.54 -60.12 5.59
C GLN A 469 24.82 -58.93 6.51
N SER A 470 26.02 -58.86 7.09
CA SER A 470 26.45 -57.70 7.88
C SER A 470 26.44 -56.39 7.08
N SER A 471 26.73 -56.44 5.76
CA SER A 471 26.61 -55.29 4.85
C SER A 471 25.16 -54.89 4.50
N LEU A 472 24.16 -55.71 4.84
CA LEU A 472 22.74 -55.40 4.71
C LEU A 472 22.20 -54.87 6.04
N ASP A 473 22.43 -55.61 7.13
CA ASP A 473 21.99 -55.27 8.49
C ASP A 473 22.53 -53.90 8.92
N TYR A 474 23.77 -53.56 8.52
CA TYR A 474 24.36 -52.23 8.75
C TYR A 474 23.54 -51.10 8.13
N PHE A 475 22.90 -51.30 6.97
CA PHE A 475 22.09 -50.27 6.30
C PHE A 475 20.59 -50.35 6.61
N GLU A 476 20.10 -51.50 7.08
CA GLU A 476 18.75 -51.66 7.62
C GLU A 476 18.65 -51.18 9.08
N SER A 477 19.76 -51.00 9.80
CA SER A 477 19.79 -50.20 11.03
C SER A 477 19.52 -48.71 10.76
N PRO A 478 18.84 -47.96 11.66
CA PRO A 478 18.80 -46.50 11.60
C PRO A 478 20.00 -45.87 12.30
N ASP A 479 20.71 -46.62 13.16
CA ASP A 479 21.75 -46.06 14.04
C ASP A 479 23.10 -45.87 13.36
N SER A 480 23.36 -46.59 12.28
CA SER A 480 24.50 -46.44 11.37
C SER A 480 24.43 -45.17 10.52
N LEU A 481 23.24 -44.58 10.38
CA LEU A 481 23.04 -43.37 9.59
C LEU A 481 23.50 -42.15 10.39
N GLN A 482 24.68 -41.67 10.02
CA GLN A 482 25.42 -40.60 10.70
C GLN A 482 25.39 -39.26 9.95
N SER A 483 24.49 -39.15 8.96
CA SER A 483 24.35 -38.02 8.02
C SER A 483 22.89 -37.59 7.99
N CYS A 484 22.61 -36.31 8.26
CA CYS A 484 21.25 -35.80 8.12
C CYS A 484 20.78 -35.84 6.66
N LEU A 485 21.68 -35.75 5.68
CA LEU A 485 21.32 -35.74 4.24
C LEU A 485 20.81 -37.12 3.81
N VAL A 486 21.41 -38.18 4.34
CA VAL A 486 20.93 -39.55 4.14
C VAL A 486 19.65 -39.82 4.95
N LEU A 487 19.57 -39.35 6.19
CA LEU A 487 18.35 -39.50 7.02
C LEU A 487 17.14 -38.81 6.39
N GLU A 488 17.28 -37.56 5.91
CA GLU A 488 16.20 -36.79 5.27
C GLU A 488 15.82 -37.38 3.90
N HIS A 489 16.80 -37.80 3.08
CA HIS A 489 16.53 -38.48 1.81
C HIS A 489 15.75 -39.79 2.02
N GLU A 490 16.10 -40.58 3.03
CA GLU A 490 15.41 -41.83 3.36
C GLU A 490 14.01 -41.58 3.97
N LEU A 491 13.84 -40.56 4.81
CA LEU A 491 12.51 -40.10 5.26
C LEU A 491 11.63 -39.68 4.08
N GLN A 492 12.19 -38.97 3.10
CA GLN A 492 11.47 -38.51 1.91
C GLN A 492 11.06 -39.68 0.99
N LEU A 493 11.89 -40.72 0.85
CA LEU A 493 11.51 -41.96 0.16
C LEU A 493 10.34 -42.67 0.84
N LEU A 494 10.26 -42.61 2.18
CA LEU A 494 9.17 -43.21 2.96
C LEU A 494 7.92 -42.32 3.07
N ALA A 495 7.96 -41.05 2.63
CA ALA A 495 6.86 -40.10 2.82
C ALA A 495 5.53 -40.50 2.14
N GLY A 496 5.58 -41.34 1.10
CA GLY A 496 4.41 -41.83 0.36
C GLY A 496 3.94 -43.25 0.69
N ALA A 497 4.55 -43.94 1.67
CA ALA A 497 4.27 -45.35 1.99
C ALA A 497 3.63 -45.54 3.37
N SER A 498 2.67 -46.44 3.51
CA SER A 498 1.95 -46.73 4.76
C SER A 498 2.12 -48.17 5.21
N GLY A 499 2.06 -48.39 6.52
CA GLY A 499 2.22 -49.70 7.17
C GLY A 499 3.08 -49.63 8.43
N GLU A 500 2.73 -50.43 9.43
CA GLU A 500 3.31 -50.44 10.78
C GLU A 500 4.85 -50.39 10.80
N ALA A 501 5.53 -51.37 10.18
CA ALA A 501 7.00 -51.40 10.11
C ALA A 501 7.63 -50.22 9.32
N ILE A 502 6.87 -49.55 8.44
CA ILE A 502 7.32 -48.36 7.70
C ILE A 502 7.16 -47.11 8.58
N GLU A 503 6.13 -47.07 9.41
CA GLU A 503 5.88 -46.00 10.40
C GLU A 503 6.87 -46.09 11.58
N ASP A 504 7.19 -47.29 12.04
CA ASP A 504 8.31 -47.55 12.97
C ASP A 504 9.65 -47.11 12.37
N ARG A 505 9.93 -47.48 11.10
CA ARG A 505 11.15 -47.03 10.42
C ARG A 505 11.21 -45.51 10.30
N ARG A 506 10.10 -44.86 9.92
CA ARG A 506 10.02 -43.40 9.77
C ARG A 506 10.25 -42.69 11.10
N SER A 507 9.59 -43.14 12.17
CA SER A 507 9.74 -42.54 13.51
C SER A 507 11.15 -42.74 14.07
N ALA A 508 11.77 -43.91 13.86
CA ALA A 508 13.17 -44.14 14.24
C ALA A 508 14.16 -43.24 13.48
N LEU A 509 14.00 -43.08 12.17
CA LEU A 509 14.82 -42.17 11.35
C LEU A 509 14.62 -40.69 11.77
N GLN A 510 13.38 -40.29 12.06
CA GLN A 510 13.05 -38.94 12.50
C GLN A 510 13.63 -38.63 13.90
N LEU A 511 13.56 -39.59 14.84
CA LEU A 511 14.18 -39.46 16.15
C LEU A 511 15.72 -39.38 16.06
N LYS A 512 16.33 -40.18 15.18
CA LYS A 512 17.78 -40.15 14.90
C LYS A 512 18.22 -38.80 14.34
N LEU A 513 17.45 -38.25 13.40
CA LEU A 513 17.66 -36.94 12.80
C LEU A 513 17.57 -35.82 13.85
N GLN A 514 16.53 -35.82 14.68
CA GLN A 514 16.35 -34.87 15.79
C GLN A 514 17.47 -34.97 16.83
N LEU A 515 17.91 -36.18 17.18
CA LEU A 515 19.03 -36.38 18.10
C LEU A 515 20.35 -35.85 17.51
N LEU A 516 20.59 -36.04 16.21
CA LEU A 516 21.80 -35.58 15.54
C LEU A 516 21.82 -34.05 15.43
N GLN A 517 20.67 -33.44 15.09
CA GLN A 517 20.42 -32.00 15.14
C GLN A 517 20.74 -31.42 16.52
N LEU A 518 20.08 -31.94 17.57
CA LEU A 518 20.21 -31.47 18.94
C LEU A 518 21.67 -31.51 19.45
N ASN A 519 22.44 -32.55 19.08
CA ASN A 519 23.85 -32.65 19.48
C ASN A 519 24.74 -31.57 18.84
N VAL A 520 24.43 -31.12 17.62
CA VAL A 520 25.17 -30.01 17.00
C VAL A 520 24.71 -28.67 17.58
N GLU A 521 23.41 -28.46 17.79
CA GLU A 521 22.86 -27.25 18.45
C GLU A 521 23.39 -27.06 19.88
N MET A 522 23.48 -28.14 20.66
CA MET A 522 24.05 -28.12 22.02
C MET A 522 25.58 -28.04 22.04
N GLY A 523 26.25 -28.12 20.88
CA GLY A 523 27.72 -28.14 20.79
C GLY A 523 28.39 -29.39 21.38
N THR A 524 27.62 -30.44 21.72
CA THR A 524 28.18 -31.73 22.17
C THR A 524 28.86 -32.48 21.03
N LEU A 525 28.45 -32.20 19.79
CA LEU A 525 29.10 -32.61 18.55
C LEU A 525 29.55 -31.36 17.78
N THR A 526 30.84 -31.03 17.85
CA THR A 526 31.38 -29.88 17.10
C THR A 526 31.33 -30.11 15.60
N MET A 527 31.29 -29.04 14.80
CA MET A 527 31.22 -29.12 13.35
C MET A 527 32.40 -29.91 12.74
N GLU A 528 33.60 -29.78 13.31
CA GLU A 528 34.79 -30.55 12.94
C GLU A 528 34.65 -32.05 13.29
N ALA A 529 34.11 -32.36 14.47
CA ALA A 529 33.86 -33.74 14.88
C ALA A 529 32.76 -34.40 14.04
N TYR A 530 31.75 -33.63 13.63
CA TYR A 530 30.71 -34.06 12.69
C TYR A 530 31.30 -34.34 11.31
N LYS A 531 32.14 -33.44 10.77
CA LYS A 531 32.88 -33.67 9.52
C LYS A 531 33.70 -34.97 9.58
N ALA A 532 34.46 -35.17 10.66
CA ALA A 532 35.24 -36.38 10.88
C ALA A 532 34.39 -37.65 11.09
N GLN A 533 33.12 -37.52 11.49
CA GLN A 533 32.14 -38.60 11.53
C GLN A 533 31.65 -38.96 10.12
N LEU A 534 31.31 -37.95 9.30
CA LEU A 534 30.90 -38.13 7.91
C LEU A 534 32.01 -38.73 7.04
N GLU A 535 33.27 -38.28 7.19
CA GLU A 535 34.41 -38.84 6.48
C GLU A 535 34.63 -40.34 6.78
N ARG A 536 34.37 -40.76 8.04
CA ARG A 536 34.35 -42.19 8.43
C ARG A 536 33.16 -42.92 7.80
N GLY A 537 31.95 -42.36 7.88
CA GLY A 537 30.76 -42.91 7.23
C GLY A 537 30.93 -43.12 5.72
N ILE A 538 31.57 -42.17 5.04
CA ILE A 538 31.96 -42.27 3.61
C ILE A 538 32.97 -43.39 3.39
N ALA A 539 33.94 -43.60 4.29
CA ALA A 539 34.93 -44.66 4.19
C ALA A 539 34.30 -46.05 4.38
N ASP A 540 33.38 -46.20 5.33
CA ASP A 540 32.72 -47.48 5.62
C ASP A 540 31.64 -47.82 4.57
N ALA A 541 30.84 -46.84 4.15
CA ALA A 541 29.88 -47.02 3.06
C ALA A 541 30.56 -47.48 1.76
N LYS A 542 31.79 -47.01 1.46
CA LYS A 542 32.59 -47.52 0.31
C LYS A 542 32.92 -49.01 0.44
N LYS A 543 33.26 -49.50 1.65
CA LYS A 543 33.56 -50.93 1.89
C LYS A 543 32.33 -51.78 1.59
N HIS A 544 31.18 -51.43 2.18
CA HIS A 544 29.94 -52.15 1.99
C HIS A 544 29.40 -52.05 0.54
N ALA A 545 29.57 -50.92 -0.16
CA ALA A 545 29.25 -50.80 -1.58
C ALA A 545 30.07 -51.77 -2.45
N VAL A 546 31.33 -52.01 -2.11
CA VAL A 546 32.18 -53.02 -2.78
C VAL A 546 31.73 -54.45 -2.42
N ALA A 547 31.39 -54.74 -1.16
CA ALA A 547 30.85 -56.04 -0.75
C ALA A 547 29.52 -56.37 -1.45
N LEU A 548 28.55 -55.46 -1.45
CA LEU A 548 27.26 -55.63 -2.15
C LEU A 548 27.43 -55.79 -3.66
N LYS A 549 28.39 -55.08 -4.27
CA LYS A 549 28.75 -55.26 -5.69
C LYS A 549 29.38 -56.64 -5.97
N ARG A 550 30.21 -57.18 -5.05
CA ARG A 550 30.76 -58.56 -5.15
C ARG A 550 29.65 -59.61 -4.99
N GLY A 551 28.65 -59.34 -4.16
CA GLY A 551 27.48 -60.21 -3.94
C GLY A 551 26.30 -60.00 -4.90
N SER A 552 26.51 -59.39 -6.07
CA SER A 552 25.48 -59.15 -7.10
C SER A 552 24.27 -58.29 -6.68
N LYS A 553 24.29 -57.67 -5.49
CA LYS A 553 23.23 -56.79 -4.96
C LYS A 553 23.35 -55.37 -5.51
N LEU A 554 23.05 -55.25 -6.81
CA LEU A 554 23.29 -54.03 -7.60
C LEU A 554 22.31 -52.88 -7.34
N ALA A 555 21.14 -53.13 -6.73
CA ALA A 555 20.19 -52.07 -6.37
C ALA A 555 20.62 -51.39 -5.07
N GLU A 556 20.96 -52.20 -4.07
CA GLU A 556 21.49 -51.79 -2.77
C GLU A 556 22.82 -51.05 -2.94
N ALA A 557 23.75 -51.60 -3.75
CA ALA A 557 25.01 -50.92 -4.07
C ALA A 557 24.81 -49.54 -4.73
N LYS A 558 23.74 -49.33 -5.52
CA LYS A 558 23.40 -48.01 -6.08
C LYS A 558 22.87 -47.04 -5.03
N ARG A 559 22.00 -47.50 -4.12
CA ARG A 559 21.47 -46.70 -2.99
C ARG A 559 22.62 -46.19 -2.11
N VAL A 560 23.57 -47.06 -1.76
CA VAL A 560 24.77 -46.73 -0.98
C VAL A 560 25.69 -45.75 -1.72
N LEU A 561 25.84 -45.86 -3.04
CA LEU A 561 26.56 -44.86 -3.84
C LEU A 561 25.85 -43.50 -3.87
N GLY A 562 24.51 -43.48 -3.84
CA GLY A 562 23.72 -42.28 -3.61
C GLY A 562 24.05 -41.65 -2.25
N TRP A 563 24.00 -42.44 -1.17
CA TRP A 563 24.33 -41.99 0.18
C TRP A 563 25.77 -41.45 0.28
N ILE A 564 26.76 -42.10 -0.35
CA ILE A 564 28.15 -41.60 -0.41
C ILE A 564 28.24 -40.23 -1.10
N ASN A 565 27.42 -39.97 -2.12
CA ASN A 565 27.41 -38.66 -2.78
C ASN A 565 26.73 -37.59 -1.92
N LEU A 566 25.64 -37.95 -1.22
CA LEU A 566 25.00 -37.09 -0.23
C LEU A 566 25.96 -36.71 0.91
N MET A 567 26.62 -37.68 1.55
CA MET A 567 27.61 -37.39 2.60
C MET A 567 28.80 -36.54 2.12
N LYS A 568 29.19 -36.64 0.83
CA LYS A 568 30.24 -35.76 0.27
C LYS A 568 29.77 -34.32 0.05
N GLN A 569 28.53 -34.15 -0.41
CA GLN A 569 27.93 -32.82 -0.53
C GLN A 569 27.91 -32.14 0.84
N GLU A 570 27.43 -32.87 1.85
CA GLU A 570 27.39 -32.46 3.26
C GLU A 570 28.78 -32.05 3.79
N VAL A 571 29.82 -32.85 3.55
CA VAL A 571 31.20 -32.48 3.91
C VAL A 571 31.66 -31.19 3.21
N GLY A 572 31.36 -31.00 1.94
CA GLY A 572 31.74 -29.78 1.20
C GLY A 572 30.97 -28.53 1.67
N GLU A 573 29.71 -28.68 2.06
CA GLU A 573 28.90 -27.60 2.66
C GLU A 573 29.47 -27.20 4.04
N ILE A 574 29.92 -28.17 4.85
CA ILE A 574 30.62 -27.93 6.13
C ILE A 574 31.96 -27.21 5.91
N GLU A 575 32.77 -27.64 4.94
CA GLU A 575 34.05 -26.98 4.61
C GLU A 575 33.85 -25.52 4.19
N GLY A 576 32.80 -25.23 3.42
CA GLY A 576 32.42 -23.86 3.05
C GLY A 576 32.07 -22.99 4.25
N MET A 577 31.32 -23.52 5.23
CA MET A 577 30.99 -22.80 6.46
C MET A 577 32.22 -22.49 7.33
N LEU A 578 33.11 -23.47 7.52
CA LEU A 578 34.33 -23.30 8.31
C LEU A 578 35.29 -22.28 7.66
N ALA A 579 35.41 -22.31 6.32
CA ALA A 579 36.20 -21.31 5.58
C ALA A 579 35.61 -19.89 5.66
N GLY A 580 34.27 -19.76 5.64
CA GLY A 580 33.59 -18.47 5.81
C GLY A 580 33.82 -17.86 7.19
N ALA A 581 33.67 -18.65 8.26
CA ALA A 581 33.90 -18.19 9.63
C ALA A 581 35.35 -17.72 9.88
N ALA A 582 36.33 -18.36 9.24
CA ALA A 582 37.72 -17.93 9.32
C ALA A 582 37.95 -16.53 8.69
N GLN A 583 37.30 -16.24 7.56
CA GLN A 583 37.43 -14.93 6.89
C GLN A 583 36.74 -13.77 7.65
N GLU A 584 35.74 -14.06 8.49
CA GLU A 584 35.17 -13.05 9.39
C GLU A 584 36.06 -12.79 10.62
N GLY A 585 36.84 -13.79 11.07
CA GLY A 585 37.74 -13.70 12.23
C GLY A 585 39.10 -13.02 11.96
N GLU A 586 39.63 -13.06 10.74
CA GLU A 586 40.89 -12.38 10.38
C GLU A 586 40.72 -10.88 10.05
N GLY A 587 39.55 -10.30 10.35
CA GLY A 587 39.17 -8.91 10.03
C GLY A 587 38.97 -7.96 11.22
N GLU A 588 39.32 -8.37 12.44
CA GLU A 588 39.15 -7.61 13.70
C GLU A 588 40.31 -6.62 14.01
#